data_AF-A0A554J6H3-F1
#
_entry.id   AF-A0A554J6H3-F1
#
_cell.length_a   1.000
_cell.length_b   1.000
_cell.length_c   1.000
_cell.angle_alpha   90.00
_cell.angle_beta   90.00
_cell.angle_gamma   90.00
#
_symmetry.space_group_name_H-M   'P 1'
#
loop_
_entity.id
_entity.type
_entity.pdbx_description
1 polymer ?
#
loop_
_entity_poly.entity_id
_entity_poly.type
_entity_poly.pdbx_seq_one_letter_code
_entity_poly.pdbx_strand_id
1 'polypeptide(L)'
;MARVFTSGGWWGVLIPFLILGAVFVAVLRATSEPEDTPTPEAITTFTPTFEHLPPVPGGHYEIWFERPDGGGSRLAAFTVLTGGALFTLSGEPAQRFPVVESPLPGSTLFLTVEPGATLAEKRGTRVLLRGALSGTDVALEPALPSLKGKHGAALLSPTDATAPDTTGLWFVRPTGGKEKTAAGLQLPALGTGWAYGGFVTTSGGTVLPTGIFTDPKKADTRAAFSGGKKGLAFPGEDFIRNAPEGVKFSLNLADGRSQVTVSLEPDFAKESAEPFLPLLTVRIPYQQKPNELFTLSAVSADTFPKGTGTFEQQAP
;
A
#
# COMPACT_ATOMS: atom_id res chain seq x y z
N MET A 1 -31.26 -51.85 -27.92
CA MET A 1 -32.64 -52.23 -28.28
C MET A 1 -33.37 -50.99 -28.74
N ALA A 2 -33.78 -51.01 -30.00
CA ALA A 2 -34.47 -49.94 -30.69
C ALA A 2 -35.95 -49.85 -30.25
N ARG A 3 -36.55 -48.66 -30.38
CA ARG A 3 -37.96 -48.55 -30.75
C ARG A 3 -38.13 -47.57 -31.90
N VAL A 4 -38.52 -48.17 -33.02
CA VAL A 4 -38.98 -47.60 -34.27
C VAL A 4 -40.51 -47.55 -34.21
N PHE A 5 -41.13 -46.51 -34.78
CA PHE A 5 -42.47 -46.51 -35.38
C PHE A 5 -42.38 -45.45 -36.51
N THR A 6 -42.28 -45.80 -37.80
CA THR A 6 -43.35 -46.19 -38.77
C THR A 6 -44.62 -45.37 -38.58
N SER A 7 -45.28 -44.78 -39.56
CA SER A 7 -45.47 -45.05 -41.00
C SER A 7 -46.25 -43.83 -41.54
N GLY A 8 -46.09 -43.37 -42.77
CA GLY A 8 -46.73 -43.96 -43.95
C GLY A 8 -47.66 -42.91 -44.59
N GLY A 9 -47.40 -42.55 -45.84
CA GLY A 9 -48.28 -41.68 -46.64
C GLY A 9 -49.17 -42.48 -47.59
N TRP A 10 -50.19 -41.84 -48.19
CA TRP A 10 -50.51 -41.88 -49.64
C TRP A 10 -51.85 -41.17 -50.00
N TRP A 11 -51.78 -40.42 -51.11
CA TRP A 11 -52.73 -39.89 -52.13
C TRP A 11 -54.20 -39.53 -51.86
N GLY A 12 -54.63 -38.42 -52.50
CA GLY A 12 -56.02 -38.24 -52.94
C GLY A 12 -56.46 -36.82 -53.36
N VAL A 13 -55.95 -36.33 -54.49
CA VAL A 13 -56.44 -35.33 -55.47
C VAL A 13 -57.79 -34.59 -55.23
N LEU A 14 -57.82 -33.26 -55.41
CA LEU A 14 -58.69 -32.51 -56.36
C LEU A 14 -58.51 -30.96 -56.27
N ILE A 15 -58.25 -30.35 -57.44
CA ILE A 15 -58.27 -28.90 -57.82
C ILE A 15 -59.76 -28.51 -58.07
N PRO A 16 -60.31 -27.28 -57.81
CA PRO A 16 -59.92 -26.02 -58.48
C PRO A 16 -60.19 -24.65 -57.77
N PHE A 17 -59.83 -23.60 -58.51
CA PHE A 17 -60.15 -22.15 -58.42
C PHE A 17 -59.17 -21.24 -57.64
N LEU A 18 -58.31 -20.48 -58.34
CA LEU A 18 -58.51 -19.13 -58.96
C LEU A 18 -58.32 -17.99 -57.94
N ILE A 19 -57.27 -17.16 -58.12
CA ILE A 19 -57.34 -15.69 -58.33
C ILE A 19 -55.94 -15.05 -58.21
N LEU A 20 -55.65 -14.25 -59.25
CA LEU A 20 -54.65 -13.21 -59.45
C LEU A 20 -54.11 -12.48 -58.19
N GLY A 21 -52.80 -12.28 -58.16
CA GLY A 21 -52.15 -11.24 -57.35
C GLY A 21 -50.77 -10.90 -57.93
N ALA A 22 -50.61 -9.69 -58.46
CA ALA A 22 -49.43 -9.21 -59.16
C ALA A 22 -48.20 -9.09 -58.24
N VAL A 23 -47.04 -9.59 -58.70
CA VAL A 23 -45.73 -9.35 -58.07
C VAL A 23 -45.06 -8.17 -58.76
N PHE A 24 -44.88 -7.08 -58.02
CA PHE A 24 -44.09 -5.93 -58.44
C PHE A 24 -42.66 -6.13 -57.92
N VAL A 25 -41.71 -6.44 -58.81
CA VAL A 25 -40.28 -6.50 -58.45
C VAL A 25 -39.71 -5.09 -58.59
N ALA A 26 -39.67 -4.36 -57.48
CA ALA A 26 -38.86 -3.14 -57.38
C ALA A 26 -37.41 -3.54 -57.13
N VAL A 27 -36.54 -3.35 -58.13
CA VAL A 27 -35.09 -3.42 -57.95
C VAL A 27 -34.65 -2.13 -57.26
N LEU A 28 -34.59 -2.14 -55.92
CA LEU A 28 -33.89 -1.12 -55.15
C LEU A 28 -32.38 -1.38 -55.31
N ARG A 29 -31.70 -0.55 -56.11
CA ARG A 29 -30.25 -0.39 -56.00
C ARG A 29 -29.97 0.34 -54.68
N ALA A 30 -29.65 -0.41 -53.64
CA ALA A 30 -29.01 0.14 -52.46
C ALA A 30 -27.60 0.60 -52.86
N THR A 31 -27.36 1.91 -52.89
CA THR A 31 -26.01 2.44 -52.79
C THR A 31 -25.58 2.26 -51.33
N SER A 32 -24.88 1.16 -51.03
CA SER A 32 -24.20 1.02 -49.75
C SER A 32 -23.09 2.06 -49.70
N GLU A 33 -23.26 3.08 -48.86
CA GLU A 33 -22.09 3.84 -48.39
C GLU A 33 -21.17 2.83 -47.68
N PRO A 34 -19.84 2.86 -47.92
CA PRO A 34 -18.94 2.00 -47.17
C PRO A 34 -19.08 2.36 -45.69
N GLU A 35 -19.37 1.37 -44.84
CA GLU A 35 -19.23 1.56 -43.39
C GLU A 35 -17.80 2.03 -43.13
N ASP A 36 -17.66 3.23 -42.56
CA ASP A 36 -16.41 3.72 -42.00
C ASP A 36 -15.95 2.67 -40.97
N THR A 37 -15.04 1.81 -41.40
CA THR A 37 -14.38 0.88 -40.49
C THR A 37 -13.53 1.77 -39.59
N PRO A 38 -13.81 1.86 -38.28
CA PRO A 38 -13.06 2.77 -37.41
C PRO A 38 -11.59 2.39 -37.52
N THR A 39 -10.77 3.37 -37.92
CA THR A 39 -9.32 3.18 -37.97
C THR A 39 -8.87 2.82 -36.56
N PRO A 40 -8.16 1.69 -36.34
CA PRO A 40 -7.74 1.31 -35.01
C PRO A 40 -6.92 2.45 -34.38
N GLU A 41 -7.35 2.91 -33.22
CA GLU A 41 -6.64 3.97 -32.50
C GLU A 41 -5.35 3.41 -31.89
N ALA A 42 -4.26 4.14 -32.02
CA ALA A 42 -2.98 3.77 -31.42
C ALA A 42 -3.12 3.74 -29.89
N ILE A 43 -2.82 2.60 -29.26
CA ILE A 43 -2.91 2.43 -27.81
C ILE A 43 -1.56 2.81 -27.20
N THR A 44 -1.56 3.76 -26.26
CA THR A 44 -0.40 4.03 -25.42
C THR A 44 -0.42 3.10 -24.22
N THR A 45 0.72 2.50 -23.88
CA THR A 45 0.87 1.64 -22.71
C THR A 45 1.96 2.19 -21.80
N PHE A 46 1.81 1.98 -20.50
CA PHE A 46 2.82 2.27 -19.50
C PHE A 46 3.30 0.97 -18.85
N THR A 47 4.61 0.77 -18.84
CA THR A 47 5.24 -0.43 -18.29
C THR A 47 6.11 -0.04 -17.10
N PRO A 48 5.62 -0.20 -15.86
CA PRO A 48 6.42 0.06 -14.67
C PRO A 48 7.28 -1.14 -14.27
N THR A 49 8.43 -0.85 -13.67
CA THR A 49 9.24 -1.81 -12.90
C THR A 49 9.45 -1.24 -11.51
N PHE A 50 9.18 -2.03 -10.47
CA PHE A 50 9.39 -1.62 -9.09
C PHE A 50 10.37 -2.55 -8.38
N GLU A 51 11.16 -1.98 -7.48
CA GLU A 51 12.00 -2.70 -6.54
C GLU A 51 11.52 -2.39 -5.12
N HIS A 52 11.56 -3.38 -4.23
CA HIS A 52 11.23 -3.25 -2.80
C HIS A 52 9.85 -2.66 -2.48
N LEU A 53 8.90 -2.68 -3.41
CA LEU A 53 7.54 -2.18 -3.17
C LEU A 53 6.77 -3.17 -2.28
N PRO A 54 6.37 -2.80 -1.04
CA PRO A 54 5.70 -3.72 -0.13
C PRO A 54 4.23 -3.94 -0.53
N PRO A 55 3.60 -5.05 -0.14
CA PRO A 55 2.14 -5.16 -0.15
C PRO A 55 1.50 -4.05 0.70
N VAL A 56 0.33 -3.55 0.30
CA VAL A 56 -0.43 -2.54 1.08
C VAL A 56 -1.48 -3.25 1.94
N PRO A 57 -1.37 -3.22 3.29
CA PRO A 57 -2.38 -3.82 4.16
C PRO A 57 -3.74 -3.14 3.98
N GLY A 58 -4.74 -3.89 3.50
CA GLY A 58 -6.10 -3.37 3.33
C GLY A 58 -6.23 -2.26 2.28
N GLY A 59 -5.32 -2.19 1.31
CA GLY A 59 -5.30 -1.15 0.29
C GLY A 59 -4.65 -1.59 -1.02
N HIS A 60 -4.33 -0.61 -1.87
CA HIS A 60 -3.69 -0.81 -3.17
C HIS A 60 -2.81 0.39 -3.54
N TYR A 61 -2.10 0.26 -4.66
CA TYR A 61 -1.35 1.35 -5.27
C TYR A 61 -2.12 1.98 -6.41
N GLU A 62 -1.97 3.30 -6.57
CA GLU A 62 -2.38 4.01 -7.77
C GLU A 62 -1.25 4.88 -8.32
N ILE A 63 -1.11 4.92 -9.65
CA ILE A 63 -0.19 5.81 -10.34
C ILE A 63 -0.99 6.98 -10.89
N TRP A 64 -0.53 8.17 -10.58
CA TRP A 64 -1.10 9.43 -11.04
C TRP A 64 -0.03 10.20 -11.81
N PHE A 65 -0.45 11.01 -12.78
CA PHE A 65 0.41 12.06 -13.32
C PHE A 65 -0.22 13.43 -13.10
N GLU A 66 0.61 14.45 -12.98
CA GLU A 66 0.24 15.87 -12.90
C GLU A 66 1.01 16.63 -13.98
N ARG A 67 0.31 17.44 -14.76
CA ARG A 67 0.92 18.17 -15.88
C ARG A 67 1.51 19.52 -15.43
N PRO A 68 2.49 20.07 -16.16
CA PRO A 68 3.05 21.39 -15.85
C PRO A 68 2.05 22.54 -15.92
N ASP A 69 1.04 22.43 -16.77
CA ASP A 69 -0.05 23.41 -16.96
C ASP A 69 -1.22 23.20 -15.99
N GLY A 70 -1.10 22.23 -15.08
CA GLY A 70 -2.12 21.86 -14.12
C GLY A 70 -3.03 20.73 -14.62
N GLY A 71 -3.78 20.14 -13.69
CA GLY A 71 -4.56 18.94 -13.95
C GLY A 71 -3.71 17.67 -13.94
N GLY A 72 -4.38 16.55 -14.13
CA GLY A 72 -3.78 15.23 -13.97
C GLY A 72 -4.85 14.17 -13.84
N SER A 73 -4.45 12.91 -14.04
CA SER A 73 -5.37 11.78 -13.99
C SER A 73 -4.66 10.54 -13.46
N ARG A 74 -5.46 9.54 -13.09
CA ARG A 74 -4.95 8.21 -12.74
C ARG A 74 -4.56 7.48 -14.01
N LEU A 75 -3.36 6.94 -13.98
CA LEU A 75 -2.79 6.12 -15.04
C LEU A 75 -3.05 4.63 -14.79
N ALA A 76 -2.82 4.17 -13.56
CA ALA A 76 -2.93 2.75 -13.22
C ALA A 76 -3.37 2.56 -11.76
N ALA A 77 -3.93 1.38 -11.47
CA ALA A 77 -4.15 0.89 -10.12
C ALA A 77 -3.82 -0.60 -10.05
N PHE A 78 -3.13 -1.01 -8.98
CA PHE A 78 -2.68 -2.39 -8.82
C PHE A 78 -2.42 -2.74 -7.36
N THR A 79 -2.40 -4.04 -7.07
CA THR A 79 -1.92 -4.60 -5.82
C THR A 79 -0.55 -5.24 -6.02
N VAL A 80 0.21 -5.36 -4.94
CA VAL A 80 1.49 -6.05 -4.91
C VAL A 80 1.38 -7.23 -3.96
N LEU A 81 1.74 -8.41 -4.42
CA LEU A 81 1.82 -9.60 -3.57
C LEU A 81 3.25 -9.80 -3.05
N THR A 82 3.40 -10.69 -2.07
CA THR A 82 4.71 -11.15 -1.59
C THR A 82 5.56 -11.61 -2.77
N GLY A 83 6.77 -11.02 -2.91
CA GLY A 83 7.66 -11.26 -4.05
C GLY A 83 7.63 -10.18 -5.13
N GLY A 84 6.78 -9.16 -5.00
CA GLY A 84 6.82 -7.95 -5.84
C GLY A 84 6.04 -8.02 -7.14
N ALA A 85 5.31 -9.12 -7.40
CA ALA A 85 4.46 -9.24 -8.58
C ALA A 85 3.24 -8.30 -8.49
N LEU A 86 2.94 -7.62 -9.60
CA LEU A 86 1.81 -6.69 -9.69
C LEU A 86 0.56 -7.40 -10.21
N PHE A 87 -0.58 -7.07 -9.63
CA PHE A 87 -1.88 -7.58 -10.03
C PHE A 87 -2.88 -6.43 -10.18
N THR A 88 -3.78 -6.53 -11.15
CA THR A 88 -4.94 -5.63 -11.24
C THR A 88 -5.79 -5.74 -9.96
N LEU A 89 -6.68 -4.79 -9.73
CA LEU A 89 -7.62 -4.86 -8.60
C LEU A 89 -8.63 -6.02 -8.72
N SER A 90 -8.77 -6.61 -9.91
CA SER A 90 -9.56 -7.82 -10.15
C SER A 90 -8.78 -9.13 -9.91
N GLY A 91 -7.48 -9.05 -9.61
CA GLY A 91 -6.64 -10.21 -9.31
C GLY A 91 -5.94 -10.84 -10.52
N GLU A 92 -5.84 -10.13 -11.65
CA GLU A 92 -5.11 -10.60 -12.83
C GLU A 92 -3.66 -10.09 -12.83
N PRO A 93 -2.66 -10.88 -13.27
CA PRO A 93 -1.29 -10.39 -13.38
C PRO A 93 -1.19 -9.14 -14.27
N ALA A 94 -0.45 -8.12 -13.81
CA ALA A 94 -0.26 -6.88 -14.53
C ALA A 94 1.23 -6.60 -14.77
N GLN A 95 1.60 -6.29 -16.02
CA GLN A 95 2.96 -5.87 -16.39
C GLN A 95 2.97 -4.56 -17.17
N ARG A 96 1.85 -4.23 -17.81
CA ARG A 96 1.64 -3.01 -18.58
C ARG A 96 0.21 -2.53 -18.35
N PHE A 97 0.03 -1.22 -18.37
CA PHE A 97 -1.25 -0.58 -18.17
C PHE A 97 -1.62 0.21 -19.43
N PRO A 98 -2.81 -0.02 -20.03
CA PRO A 98 -3.29 0.84 -21.10
C PRO A 98 -3.53 2.25 -20.54
N VAL A 99 -3.05 3.25 -21.26
CA VAL A 99 -3.12 4.65 -20.85
C VAL A 99 -4.23 5.33 -21.63
N VAL A 100 -5.28 5.75 -20.93
CA VAL A 100 -6.39 6.51 -21.52
C VAL A 100 -5.96 7.93 -21.87
N GLU A 101 -5.13 8.53 -21.01
CA GLU A 101 -4.65 9.90 -21.17
C GLU A 101 -3.13 9.93 -20.94
N SER A 102 -2.39 10.25 -22.01
CA SER A 102 -0.93 10.31 -21.93
C SER A 102 -0.45 11.57 -21.21
N PRO A 103 0.55 11.47 -20.33
CA PRO A 103 1.18 12.64 -19.73
C PRO A 103 1.92 13.47 -20.79
N LEU A 104 1.96 14.79 -20.59
CA LEU A 104 2.75 15.70 -21.42
C LEU A 104 4.22 15.70 -20.97
N PRO A 105 5.18 16.06 -21.85
CA PRO A 105 6.56 16.31 -21.44
C PRO A 105 6.64 17.25 -20.23
N GLY A 106 7.43 16.88 -19.23
CA GLY A 106 7.55 17.61 -17.96
C GLY A 106 6.49 17.27 -16.91
N SER A 107 5.54 16.38 -17.20
CA SER A 107 4.61 15.88 -16.18
C SER A 107 5.35 15.18 -15.03
N THR A 108 4.81 15.25 -13.83
CA THR A 108 5.30 14.49 -12.66
C THR A 108 4.39 13.31 -12.41
N LEU A 109 4.97 12.12 -12.23
CA LEU A 109 4.26 10.92 -11.82
C LEU A 109 4.39 10.71 -10.31
N PHE A 110 3.34 10.12 -9.74
CA PHE A 110 3.21 9.83 -8.32
C PHE A 110 2.68 8.42 -8.15
N LEU A 111 3.33 7.62 -7.31
CA LEU A 111 2.78 6.37 -6.81
C LEU A 111 2.17 6.64 -5.43
N THR A 112 0.86 6.46 -5.28
CA THR A 112 0.17 6.64 -4.00
C THR A 112 -0.30 5.32 -3.41
N VAL A 113 -0.45 5.31 -2.08
CA VAL A 113 -1.06 4.23 -1.31
C VAL A 113 -2.50 4.60 -1.00
N GLU A 114 -3.48 3.83 -1.46
CA GLU A 114 -4.90 4.11 -1.29
C GLU A 114 -5.64 3.01 -0.51
N PRO A 115 -6.68 3.37 0.28
CA PRO A 115 -7.42 2.42 1.09
C PRO A 115 -8.37 1.56 0.25
N GLY A 116 -8.65 0.35 0.73
CA GLY A 116 -9.64 -0.55 0.15
C GLY A 116 -9.27 -1.05 -1.25
N ALA A 117 -10.28 -1.51 -1.98
CA ALA A 117 -10.13 -2.01 -3.36
C ALA A 117 -10.82 -1.12 -4.40
N THR A 118 -11.32 0.05 -3.97
CA THR A 118 -12.04 0.98 -4.84
C THR A 118 -11.10 2.07 -5.32
N LEU A 119 -11.16 2.31 -6.63
CA LEU A 119 -10.45 3.38 -7.31
C LEU A 119 -10.76 4.75 -6.70
N ALA A 120 -9.72 5.53 -6.37
CA ALA A 120 -9.89 6.87 -5.80
C ALA A 120 -10.33 7.88 -6.89
N GLU A 121 -11.21 8.82 -6.55
CA GLU A 121 -11.62 9.88 -7.50
C GLU A 121 -10.53 10.93 -7.72
N LYS A 122 -9.64 11.11 -6.74
CA LYS A 122 -8.55 12.08 -6.76
C LYS A 122 -7.31 11.46 -6.09
N ARG A 123 -6.13 11.89 -6.53
CA ARG A 123 -4.85 11.50 -5.92
C ARG A 123 -4.85 11.77 -4.41
N GLY A 124 -4.58 10.75 -3.61
CA GLY A 124 -4.39 10.88 -2.16
C GLY A 124 -3.09 11.60 -1.79
N THR A 125 -2.96 11.96 -0.51
CA THR A 125 -1.74 12.59 0.03
C THR A 125 -0.63 11.57 0.35
N ARG A 126 -0.93 10.27 0.28
CA ARG A 126 -0.03 9.15 0.57
C ARG A 126 0.93 8.86 -0.57
N VAL A 127 1.68 9.87 -1.00
CA VAL A 127 2.70 9.70 -2.04
C VAL A 127 3.86 8.88 -1.47
N LEU A 128 4.11 7.72 -2.06
CA LEU A 128 5.24 6.84 -1.71
C LEU A 128 6.43 7.08 -2.64
N LEU A 129 6.18 7.15 -3.96
CA LEU A 129 7.19 7.46 -4.97
C LEU A 129 6.78 8.66 -5.82
N ARG A 130 7.76 9.36 -6.36
CA ARG A 130 7.56 10.47 -7.30
C ARG A 130 8.68 10.56 -8.33
N GLY A 131 8.37 11.01 -9.53
CA GLY A 131 9.34 11.12 -10.62
C GLY A 131 8.89 12.08 -11.71
N ALA A 132 9.82 12.80 -12.34
CA ALA A 132 9.52 13.62 -13.50
C ALA A 132 9.63 12.78 -14.78
N LEU A 133 8.68 12.95 -15.69
CA LEU A 133 8.74 12.35 -17.02
C LEU A 133 9.86 13.02 -17.83
N SER A 134 10.75 12.20 -18.39
CA SER A 134 11.85 12.61 -19.25
C SER A 134 11.78 11.84 -20.56
N GLY A 135 11.29 12.49 -21.62
CA GLY A 135 10.95 11.78 -22.86
C GLY A 135 9.78 10.84 -22.63
N THR A 136 10.00 9.55 -22.83
CA THR A 136 9.03 8.48 -22.56
C THR A 136 9.27 7.76 -21.24
N ASP A 137 10.34 8.10 -20.52
CA ASP A 137 10.77 7.38 -19.32
C ASP A 137 10.56 8.19 -18.05
N VAL A 138 10.39 7.49 -16.93
CA VAL A 138 10.36 8.08 -15.58
C VAL A 138 11.19 7.24 -14.62
N ALA A 139 11.96 7.91 -13.76
CA ALA A 139 12.52 7.31 -12.55
C ALA A 139 11.68 7.77 -11.35
N LEU A 140 11.12 6.81 -10.60
CA LEU A 140 10.26 7.01 -9.44
C LEU A 140 11.08 6.79 -8.16
N GLU A 141 11.33 7.89 -7.45
CA GLU A 141 12.17 7.91 -6.25
C GLU A 141 11.33 8.02 -4.96
N PRO A 142 11.82 7.50 -3.82
CA PRO A 142 11.12 7.58 -2.54
C PRO A 142 10.76 9.01 -2.12
N ALA A 143 9.49 9.23 -1.78
CA ALA A 143 8.96 10.48 -1.24
C ALA A 143 8.85 10.41 0.30
N LEU A 144 9.98 10.15 0.98
CA LEU A 144 10.00 9.85 2.42
C LEU A 144 10.26 11.08 3.31
N PRO A 145 9.79 11.06 4.57
CA PRO A 145 10.18 12.08 5.55
C PRO A 145 11.69 12.06 5.81
N SER A 146 12.26 13.20 6.24
CA SER A 146 13.68 13.26 6.58
C SER A 146 14.00 12.36 7.78
N LEU A 147 14.99 11.49 7.61
CA LEU A 147 15.52 10.63 8.69
C LEU A 147 16.77 11.23 9.38
N LYS A 148 17.15 12.46 9.04
CA LYS A 148 18.30 13.14 9.63
C LYS A 148 18.07 13.39 11.12
N GLY A 149 19.12 13.27 11.92
CA GLY A 149 19.09 13.55 13.35
C GLY A 149 19.46 12.36 14.22
N LYS A 150 19.30 12.51 15.52
CA LYS A 150 19.56 11.47 16.52
C LYS A 150 18.26 10.87 17.04
N HIS A 151 18.07 9.59 16.77
CA HIS A 151 16.90 8.81 17.18
C HIS A 151 17.29 7.85 18.28
N GLY A 152 16.53 7.80 19.36
CA GLY A 152 16.82 6.88 20.44
C GLY A 152 15.58 6.52 21.24
N ALA A 153 15.71 5.42 21.97
CA ALA A 153 14.72 4.88 22.87
C ALA A 153 15.40 4.44 24.18
N ALA A 154 14.59 4.21 25.21
CA ALA A 154 15.04 3.72 26.49
C ALA A 154 14.03 2.71 27.05
N LEU A 155 14.54 1.77 27.86
CA LEU A 155 13.70 0.92 28.69
C LEU A 155 13.39 1.67 30.00
N LEU A 156 12.13 1.74 30.42
CA LEU A 156 11.72 2.43 31.67
C LEU A 156 10.75 1.57 32.49
N SER A 157 10.39 2.04 33.69
CA SER A 157 9.34 1.37 34.47
C SER A 157 8.05 1.28 33.68
N PRO A 158 7.42 0.10 33.66
CA PRO A 158 6.09 -0.05 33.08
C PRO A 158 5.05 0.75 33.86
N THR A 159 3.88 0.94 33.24
CA THR A 159 2.70 1.56 33.85
C THR A 159 1.99 0.64 34.87
N ASP A 160 2.77 -0.16 35.59
CA ASP A 160 2.39 -1.03 36.71
C ASP A 160 3.49 -0.93 37.80
N ALA A 161 3.20 -1.27 39.04
CA ALA A 161 4.19 -1.25 40.13
C ALA A 161 5.02 -2.54 40.23
N THR A 162 4.56 -3.61 39.60
CA THR A 162 5.02 -4.97 39.89
C THR A 162 5.96 -5.56 38.83
N ALA A 163 5.91 -5.03 37.60
CA ALA A 163 6.70 -5.54 36.49
C ALA A 163 8.10 -4.87 36.41
N PRO A 164 9.13 -5.59 35.91
CA PRO A 164 10.48 -5.05 35.79
C PRO A 164 10.61 -3.84 34.86
N ASP A 165 11.57 -2.96 35.13
CA ASP A 165 11.90 -1.79 34.30
C ASP A 165 12.45 -2.11 32.90
N THR A 166 12.56 -3.40 32.55
CA THR A 166 12.99 -3.86 31.21
C THR A 166 11.81 -4.20 30.30
N THR A 167 10.56 -3.99 30.76
CA THR A 167 9.37 -4.40 30.02
C THR A 167 8.60 -3.24 29.42
N GLY A 168 9.03 -2.01 29.64
CA GLY A 168 8.46 -0.83 29.00
C GLY A 168 9.47 -0.17 28.07
N LEU A 169 9.02 0.22 26.88
CA LEU A 169 9.83 0.82 25.83
C LEU A 169 9.24 2.18 25.45
N TRP A 170 10.05 3.23 25.52
CA TRP A 170 9.64 4.56 25.05
C TRP A 170 10.69 5.21 24.17
N PHE A 171 10.20 5.94 23.17
CA PHE A 171 11.01 6.72 22.25
C PHE A 171 11.39 8.08 22.87
N VAL A 172 12.20 8.03 23.93
CA VAL A 172 12.61 9.19 24.74
C VAL A 172 14.11 9.24 24.99
N ARG A 173 14.61 10.42 25.37
CA ARG A 173 15.93 10.60 25.99
C ARG A 173 15.76 10.88 27.48
N PRO A 174 16.25 9.99 28.37
CA PRO A 174 16.35 10.28 29.80
C PRO A 174 17.30 11.45 30.06
N THR A 175 16.91 12.42 30.89
CA THR A 175 17.71 13.63 31.20
C THR A 175 17.95 13.81 32.70
N GLY A 176 17.87 12.73 33.48
CA GLY A 176 18.10 12.72 34.94
C GLY A 176 16.97 12.12 35.77
N GLY A 177 16.26 11.11 35.24
CA GLY A 177 15.19 10.37 35.91
C GLY A 177 13.93 10.18 35.03
N LYS A 178 12.99 9.34 35.47
CA LYS A 178 11.75 8.99 34.72
C LYS A 178 10.85 10.19 34.42
N GLU A 179 10.83 11.18 35.32
CA GLU A 179 10.04 12.41 35.17
C GLU A 179 10.72 13.47 34.30
N LYS A 180 11.99 13.28 33.94
CA LYS A 180 12.78 14.21 33.12
C LYS A 180 13.14 13.52 31.81
N THR A 181 12.19 13.45 30.90
CA THR A 181 12.38 12.89 29.55
C THR A 181 12.16 13.94 28.47
N ALA A 182 12.92 13.83 27.39
CA ALA A 182 12.72 14.60 26.16
C ALA A 182 12.41 13.65 24.99
N ALA A 183 11.86 14.17 23.89
CA ALA A 183 11.58 13.38 22.71
C ALA A 183 12.82 12.64 22.18
N GLY A 184 12.72 11.33 22.00
CA GLY A 184 13.81 10.45 21.56
C GLY A 184 14.04 10.47 20.07
N LEU A 185 12.98 10.67 19.28
CA LEU A 185 13.04 10.72 17.82
C LEU A 185 13.18 12.16 17.32
N GLN A 186 14.08 12.38 16.36
CA GLN A 186 14.22 13.64 15.63
C GLN A 186 13.61 13.50 14.24
N LEU A 187 12.34 13.07 14.19
CA LEU A 187 11.57 12.98 12.96
C LEU A 187 10.69 14.23 12.81
N PRO A 188 10.35 14.64 11.57
CA PRO A 188 9.35 15.68 11.35
C PRO A 188 7.97 15.20 11.82
N ALA A 189 7.08 16.13 12.19
CA ALA A 189 5.67 15.78 12.31
C ALA A 189 5.09 15.50 10.91
N LEU A 190 4.24 14.48 10.81
CA LEU A 190 3.61 14.09 9.56
C LEU A 190 2.30 14.85 9.32
N GLY A 191 2.02 15.13 8.06
CA GLY A 191 0.73 15.62 7.60
C GLY A 191 -0.29 14.49 7.43
N THR A 192 -1.43 14.79 6.81
CA THR A 192 -2.48 13.81 6.50
C THR A 192 -1.99 12.71 5.56
N GLY A 193 -2.50 11.48 5.73
CA GLY A 193 -2.17 10.33 4.89
C GLY A 193 -1.15 9.38 5.52
N TRP A 194 -0.20 9.89 6.28
CA TRP A 194 0.85 9.08 6.90
C TRP A 194 0.85 9.23 8.42
N ALA A 195 1.22 8.16 9.11
CA ALA A 195 1.60 8.16 10.50
C ALA A 195 2.90 7.37 10.69
N TYR A 196 3.56 7.55 11.83
CA TYR A 196 4.60 6.63 12.27
C TYR A 196 3.98 5.51 13.09
N GLY A 197 4.51 4.30 12.94
CA GLY A 197 4.22 3.17 13.82
C GLY A 197 5.50 2.69 14.51
N GLY A 198 5.43 2.45 15.82
CA GLY A 198 6.51 1.80 16.55
C GLY A 198 6.19 0.32 16.76
N PHE A 199 7.19 -0.55 16.63
CA PHE A 199 7.05 -2.00 16.73
C PHE A 199 8.22 -2.61 17.51
N VAL A 200 7.96 -3.74 18.18
CA VAL A 200 8.96 -4.62 18.75
C VAL A 200 8.82 -6.01 18.16
N THR A 201 9.83 -6.48 17.43
CA THR A 201 9.94 -7.89 17.05
C THR A 201 10.65 -8.63 18.18
N THR A 202 9.95 -9.57 18.81
CA THR A 202 10.48 -10.38 19.90
C THR A 202 11.56 -11.36 19.40
N SER A 203 12.34 -11.94 20.31
CA SER A 203 13.29 -13.00 19.96
C SER A 203 12.67 -14.24 19.31
N GLY A 204 11.36 -14.48 19.51
CA GLY A 204 10.61 -15.56 18.85
C GLY A 204 10.03 -15.18 17.49
N GLY A 205 10.23 -13.95 17.02
CA GLY A 205 9.75 -13.46 15.73
C GLY A 205 8.39 -12.76 15.75
N THR A 206 7.64 -12.84 16.85
CA THR A 206 6.35 -12.12 16.96
C THR A 206 6.57 -10.62 16.94
N VAL A 207 5.82 -9.91 16.09
CA VAL A 207 5.78 -8.45 16.02
C VAL A 207 4.72 -7.92 16.98
N LEU A 208 5.11 -6.98 17.83
CA LEU A 208 4.24 -6.32 18.80
C LEU A 208 4.20 -4.81 18.52
N PRO A 209 3.05 -4.25 18.14
CA PRO A 209 2.93 -2.80 17.95
C PRO A 209 3.00 -2.07 19.29
N THR A 210 3.78 -1.01 19.34
CA THR A 210 3.81 -0.05 20.47
C THR A 210 2.71 1.00 20.34
N GLY A 211 2.42 1.44 19.11
CA GLY A 211 1.41 2.46 18.86
C GLY A 211 1.65 3.24 17.56
N ILE A 212 0.70 4.09 17.21
CA ILE A 212 0.71 4.96 16.03
C ILE A 212 0.75 6.43 16.48
N PHE A 213 1.59 7.25 15.85
CA PHE A 213 1.75 8.66 16.17
C PHE A 213 2.12 9.49 14.92
N THR A 214 1.61 10.72 14.81
CA THR A 214 1.97 11.65 13.72
C THR A 214 3.01 12.68 14.15
N ASP A 215 3.12 12.95 15.45
CA ASP A 215 4.10 13.85 16.04
C ASP A 215 4.99 13.04 17.00
N PRO A 216 6.29 12.86 16.70
CA PRO A 216 7.20 12.09 17.56
C PRO A 216 7.44 12.70 18.95
N LYS A 217 6.88 13.90 19.22
CA LYS A 217 6.96 14.59 20.51
C LYS A 217 5.68 14.45 21.35
N LYS A 218 4.70 13.68 20.90
CA LYS A 218 3.42 13.45 21.59
C LYS A 218 3.19 11.97 21.80
N ALA A 219 2.37 11.62 22.80
CA ALA A 219 1.95 10.24 23.02
C ALA A 219 1.32 9.65 21.76
N ASP A 220 1.54 8.36 21.54
CA ASP A 220 0.81 7.60 20.54
C ASP A 220 -0.62 7.27 21.01
N THR A 221 -1.38 6.60 20.15
CA THR A 221 -2.81 6.33 20.38
C THR A 221 -3.09 4.97 21.02
N ARG A 222 -2.09 4.23 21.49
CA ARG A 222 -2.24 2.84 21.96
C ARG A 222 -1.69 2.64 23.38
N ALA A 223 -2.33 1.72 24.09
CA ALA A 223 -1.93 1.26 25.43
C ALA A 223 -2.44 -0.17 25.66
N ALA A 224 -2.36 -1.01 24.63
CA ALA A 224 -2.98 -2.34 24.60
C ALA A 224 -2.27 -3.33 25.55
N PHE A 225 -0.98 -3.11 25.78
CA PHE A 225 -0.13 -3.98 26.59
C PHE A 225 0.29 -3.34 27.93
N SER A 226 -0.12 -2.08 28.13
CA SER A 226 0.07 -1.24 29.32
C SER A 226 -0.71 -1.71 30.55
N GLY A 227 -0.24 -1.23 31.70
CA GLY A 227 -0.89 -1.33 33.01
C GLY A 227 -1.92 -0.23 33.25
N GLY A 228 -2.23 0.03 34.53
CA GLY A 228 -3.25 1.00 34.93
C GLY A 228 -2.73 2.40 35.25
N LYS A 229 -1.42 2.60 35.34
CA LYS A 229 -0.82 3.91 35.63
C LYS A 229 -0.75 4.76 34.35
N LYS A 230 -0.58 6.06 34.51
CA LYS A 230 -0.37 6.97 33.38
C LYS A 230 1.00 6.75 32.76
N GLY A 231 1.05 6.56 31.43
CA GLY A 231 2.28 6.51 30.64
C GLY A 231 2.90 7.89 30.37
N LEU A 232 4.03 7.91 29.68
CA LEU A 232 4.70 9.15 29.26
C LEU A 232 3.92 9.87 28.15
N ALA A 233 4.15 11.18 28.02
CA ALA A 233 3.58 12.00 26.95
C ALA A 233 4.36 11.88 25.62
N PHE A 234 4.98 10.72 25.37
CA PHE A 234 5.80 10.40 24.21
C PHE A 234 5.44 9.00 23.71
N PRO A 235 5.73 8.66 22.44
CA PRO A 235 5.40 7.35 21.92
C PRO A 235 6.12 6.23 22.69
N GLY A 236 5.42 5.14 22.96
CA GLY A 236 5.94 3.98 23.69
C GLY A 236 4.85 3.16 24.35
N GLU A 237 5.21 1.95 24.77
CA GLU A 237 4.27 0.93 25.25
C GLU A 237 4.96 0.00 26.24
N ASP A 238 4.15 -0.65 27.07
CA ASP A 238 4.62 -1.72 27.95
C ASP A 238 4.40 -3.09 27.32
N PHE A 239 4.96 -4.13 27.93
CA PHE A 239 4.70 -5.50 27.50
C PHE A 239 4.38 -6.36 28.71
N ILE A 240 3.29 -6.00 29.40
CA ILE A 240 2.92 -6.57 30.71
C ILE A 240 1.50 -7.14 30.77
N ARG A 241 0.58 -6.74 29.87
CA ARG A 241 -0.79 -7.26 29.79
C ARG A 241 -1.17 -7.68 28.38
N ASN A 242 -2.21 -8.51 28.26
CA ASN A 242 -2.80 -8.92 26.97
C ASN A 242 -1.77 -9.49 25.97
N ALA A 243 -0.87 -10.36 26.45
CA ALA A 243 0.10 -11.00 25.58
C ALA A 243 -0.61 -11.77 24.45
N PRO A 244 -0.22 -11.56 23.17
CA PRO A 244 -0.78 -12.34 22.07
C PRO A 244 -0.34 -13.81 22.19
N GLU A 245 -1.03 -14.67 21.45
CA GLU A 245 -0.71 -16.09 21.40
C GLU A 245 0.78 -16.32 21.05
N GLY A 246 1.40 -17.27 21.76
CA GLY A 246 2.83 -17.59 21.59
C GLY A 246 3.80 -16.65 22.31
N VAL A 247 3.35 -15.54 22.91
CA VAL A 247 4.18 -14.61 23.68
C VAL A 247 3.83 -14.67 25.16
N LYS A 248 4.83 -14.58 26.03
CA LYS A 248 4.64 -14.52 27.49
C LYS A 248 5.04 -13.14 28.00
N PHE A 249 4.11 -12.51 28.74
CA PHE A 249 4.37 -11.28 29.48
C PHE A 249 4.53 -11.58 30.99
N SER A 250 5.27 -10.77 31.75
CA SER A 250 6.00 -9.56 31.34
C SER A 250 7.21 -9.87 30.45
N LEU A 251 7.34 -9.17 29.32
CA LEU A 251 8.40 -9.44 28.33
C LEU A 251 9.69 -8.69 28.70
N ASN A 252 10.78 -9.43 28.92
CA ASN A 252 12.10 -8.81 29.08
C ASN A 252 12.68 -8.39 27.73
N LEU A 253 12.74 -7.08 27.47
CA LEU A 253 13.26 -6.53 26.22
C LEU A 253 14.80 -6.45 26.17
N ALA A 254 15.48 -6.52 27.32
CA ALA A 254 16.94 -6.44 27.42
C ALA A 254 17.64 -7.77 27.09
N ASP A 255 17.06 -8.57 26.18
CA ASP A 255 17.50 -9.94 25.87
C ASP A 255 18.57 -10.02 24.79
N GLY A 256 18.96 -8.89 24.19
CA GLY A 256 19.95 -8.83 23.11
C GLY A 256 19.44 -9.35 21.76
N ARG A 257 18.17 -9.70 21.65
CA ARG A 257 17.58 -10.33 20.46
C ARG A 257 16.36 -9.61 19.92
N SER A 258 15.61 -8.95 20.79
CA SER A 258 14.46 -8.15 20.41
C SER A 258 14.89 -6.94 19.57
N GLN A 259 14.13 -6.64 18.53
CA GLN A 259 14.37 -5.52 17.61
C GLN A 259 13.25 -4.50 17.74
N VAL A 260 13.61 -3.22 17.82
CA VAL A 260 12.67 -2.10 17.75
C VAL A 260 12.70 -1.55 16.33
N THR A 261 11.53 -1.29 15.76
CA THR A 261 11.36 -0.68 14.44
C THR A 261 10.44 0.54 14.56
N VAL A 262 10.82 1.65 13.93
CA VAL A 262 9.89 2.76 13.62
C VAL A 262 9.64 2.72 12.13
N SER A 263 8.37 2.72 11.74
CA SER A 263 7.88 2.52 10.38
C SER A 263 7.02 3.68 9.94
N LEU A 264 6.98 3.95 8.64
CA LEU A 264 5.97 4.81 8.03
C LEU A 264 4.75 3.95 7.72
N GLU A 265 3.58 4.36 8.20
CA GLU A 265 2.33 3.62 8.10
C GLU A 265 1.27 4.47 7.39
N PRO A 266 0.51 3.92 6.43
CA PRO A 266 -0.64 4.62 5.89
C PRO A 266 -1.68 4.81 7.00
N ASP A 267 -2.25 6.01 7.11
CA ASP A 267 -3.13 6.40 8.22
C ASP A 267 -4.43 5.59 8.34
N PHE A 268 -4.83 4.90 7.28
CA PHE A 268 -5.96 3.98 7.29
C PHE A 268 -5.61 2.59 7.85
N ALA A 269 -4.34 2.20 7.89
CA ALA A 269 -3.88 0.92 8.45
C ALA A 269 -3.67 1.01 9.99
N LYS A 270 -4.66 1.59 10.69
CA LYS A 270 -4.60 1.98 12.10
C LYS A 270 -4.12 0.88 13.07
N GLU A 271 -4.21 -0.38 12.66
CA GLU A 271 -3.74 -1.55 13.42
C GLU A 271 -2.94 -2.51 12.52
N SER A 272 -1.87 -2.02 11.89
CA SER A 272 -1.00 -2.92 11.12
C SER A 272 -0.35 -3.97 12.03
N ALA A 273 -0.47 -5.24 11.65
CA ALA A 273 0.17 -6.37 12.34
C ALA A 273 1.70 -6.38 12.12
N GLU A 274 2.16 -5.76 11.05
CA GLU A 274 3.57 -5.70 10.66
C GLU A 274 3.96 -4.27 10.20
N PRO A 275 5.24 -3.89 10.29
CA PRO A 275 5.70 -2.59 9.76
C PRO A 275 5.48 -2.50 8.25
N PHE A 276 4.76 -1.48 7.77
CA PHE A 276 4.56 -1.27 6.33
C PHE A 276 5.86 -0.85 5.62
N LEU A 277 6.53 0.20 6.13
CA LEU A 277 7.79 0.69 5.59
C LEU A 277 8.76 1.06 6.72
N PRO A 278 9.60 0.12 7.17
CA PRO A 278 10.62 0.38 8.19
C PRO A 278 11.50 1.58 7.82
N LEU A 279 11.62 2.54 8.74
CA LEU A 279 12.47 3.72 8.59
C LEU A 279 13.70 3.66 9.51
N LEU A 280 13.48 3.28 10.76
CA LEU A 280 14.52 3.20 11.79
C LEU A 280 14.47 1.84 12.47
N THR A 281 15.64 1.29 12.80
CA THR A 281 15.74 0.01 13.51
C THR A 281 16.88 0.01 14.53
N VAL A 282 16.72 -0.81 15.57
CA VAL A 282 17.78 -1.17 16.51
C VAL A 282 17.49 -2.53 17.13
N ARG A 283 18.52 -3.37 17.25
CA ARG A 283 18.49 -4.52 18.16
C ARG A 283 18.77 -4.01 19.57
N ILE A 284 17.84 -4.24 20.49
CA ILE A 284 18.02 -3.80 21.88
C ILE A 284 19.27 -4.47 22.45
N PRO A 285 20.22 -3.70 23.02
CA PRO A 285 21.45 -4.29 23.57
C PRO A 285 21.17 -5.36 24.63
N TYR A 286 22.00 -6.40 24.67
CA TYR A 286 21.95 -7.38 25.74
C TYR A 286 22.20 -6.70 27.09
N GLN A 287 21.35 -6.98 28.08
CA GLN A 287 21.38 -6.33 29.40
C GLN A 287 21.29 -4.80 29.32
N GLN A 288 20.56 -4.26 28.33
CA GLN A 288 20.23 -2.84 28.26
C GLN A 288 19.70 -2.37 29.61
N LYS A 289 20.42 -1.44 30.24
CA LYS A 289 20.05 -0.92 31.55
C LYS A 289 18.84 0.00 31.39
N PRO A 290 17.85 -0.09 32.30
CA PRO A 290 16.77 0.87 32.32
C PRO A 290 17.27 2.30 32.51
N ASN A 291 16.56 3.26 31.92
CA ASN A 291 16.90 4.68 31.90
C ASN A 291 18.21 5.03 31.18
N GLU A 292 18.81 4.10 30.43
CA GLU A 292 19.89 4.38 29.49
C GLU A 292 19.37 4.43 28.05
N LEU A 293 19.92 5.34 27.26
CA LEU A 293 19.56 5.53 25.86
C LEU A 293 20.25 4.49 24.98
N PHE A 294 19.51 3.90 24.05
CA PHE A 294 20.08 3.21 22.89
C PHE A 294 19.58 3.86 21.60
N THR A 295 20.45 3.89 20.58
CA THR A 295 20.26 4.67 19.36
C THR A 295 19.63 3.82 18.26
N LEU A 296 18.60 4.36 17.62
CA LEU A 296 18.03 3.81 16.40
C LEU A 296 18.76 4.35 15.18
N SER A 297 19.08 3.45 14.24
CA SER A 297 19.71 3.81 12.97
C SER A 297 18.68 3.80 11.85
N ALA A 298 18.84 4.70 10.89
CA ALA A 298 18.07 4.62 9.65
C ALA A 298 18.38 3.30 8.93
N VAL A 299 17.35 2.68 8.35
CA VAL A 299 17.54 1.56 7.44
C VAL A 299 18.30 2.02 6.20
N SER A 300 18.94 1.08 5.52
CA SER A 300 19.74 1.40 4.33
C SER A 300 18.84 1.90 3.19
N ALA A 301 19.27 2.96 2.50
CA ALA A 301 18.43 3.63 1.50
C ALA A 301 18.10 2.76 0.27
N ASP A 302 18.94 1.76 -0.01
CA ASP A 302 18.72 0.74 -1.05
C ASP A 302 17.56 -0.22 -0.72
N THR A 303 17.10 -0.26 0.53
CA THR A 303 15.93 -1.06 0.94
C THR A 303 14.60 -0.36 0.69
N PHE A 304 14.62 0.94 0.34
CA PHE A 304 13.39 1.67 0.07
C PHE A 304 12.80 1.35 -1.31
N PRO A 305 11.47 1.44 -1.46
CA PRO A 305 10.82 1.28 -2.74
C PRO A 305 11.40 2.26 -3.77
N LYS A 306 11.62 1.78 -4.99
CA LYS A 306 11.98 2.61 -6.14
C LYS A 306 11.34 2.01 -7.39
N GLY A 307 11.27 2.79 -8.45
CA GLY A 307 10.76 2.26 -9.70
C GLY A 307 11.22 3.03 -10.92
N THR A 308 10.95 2.43 -12.06
CA THR A 308 11.05 3.07 -13.37
C THR A 308 9.77 2.81 -14.13
N GLY A 309 9.52 3.56 -15.19
CA GLY A 309 8.47 3.23 -16.13
C GLY A 309 8.65 3.89 -17.48
N THR A 310 8.14 3.23 -18.51
CA THR A 310 8.27 3.67 -19.90
C THR A 310 6.90 3.71 -20.55
N PHE A 311 6.64 4.76 -21.33
CA PHE A 311 5.47 4.90 -22.18
C PHE A 311 5.80 4.45 -23.61
N GLU A 312 5.00 3.53 -24.13
CA GLU A 312 5.15 3.02 -25.50
C GLU A 312 3.83 3.17 -26.25
N GLN A 313 3.89 3.78 -27.44
CA GLN A 313 2.76 3.83 -28.36
C GLN A 313 2.83 2.60 -29.27
N GLN A 314 1.83 1.73 -29.20
CA GLN A 314 1.69 0.67 -30.17
C GLN A 314 1.08 1.23 -31.45
N ALA A 315 1.74 0.96 -32.58
CA ALA A 315 1.14 1.18 -33.88
C ALA A 315 -0.13 0.32 -34.01
N PRO A 316 -1.16 0.81 -34.72
CA PRO A 316 -2.42 0.09 -34.93
C PRO A 316 -2.23 -1.25 -35.64
#